data_AF-A0A359LZR7-F1
#
_entry.id   AF-A0A359LZR7-F1
#
_cell.length_a   1.000
_cell.length_b   1.000
_cell.length_c   1.000
_cell.angle_alpha   90.00
_cell.angle_beta   90.00
_cell.angle_gamma   90.00
#
_symmetry.space_group_name_H-M   'P 1'
#
loop_
_entity.id
_entity.type
_entity.pdbx_description
1 polymer ?
#
loop_
_entity_poly.entity_id
_entity_poly.type
_entity_poly.pdbx_seq_one_letter_code
_entity_poly.pdbx_strand_id
1 'polypeptide(L)'
;MDLHTAFDLYFADVAGYTVNVKAMRRKPRSELLQIRDRLSQSFFERYKQFDQHRASITPDLTPELYRHFVAVEENRLDLIRLIETLLQSGHEGGGRKD
;
A
#
# COMPACT_ATOMS: atom_id res chain seq x y z
N MET A 1 11.83 -7.02 15.83
CA MET A 1 10.56 -7.27 15.14
C MET A 1 10.73 -8.53 14.33
N ASP A 2 9.83 -9.50 14.50
CA ASP A 2 9.84 -10.73 13.71
C ASP A 2 9.09 -10.57 12.37
N LEU A 3 9.16 -11.60 11.54
CA LEU A 3 8.56 -11.62 10.20
C LEU A 3 7.03 -11.48 10.26
N HIS A 4 6.37 -12.12 11.22
CA HIS A 4 4.92 -12.10 11.35
C HIS A 4 4.41 -10.70 11.68
N THR A 5 5.02 -10.07 12.70
CA THR A 5 4.72 -8.69 13.10
C THR A 5 4.95 -7.72 11.95
N ALA A 6 6.02 -7.94 11.16
CA ALA A 6 6.30 -7.11 10.00
C ALA A 6 5.20 -7.23 8.93
N PHE A 7 4.71 -8.45 8.66
CA PHE A 7 3.58 -8.67 7.75
C PHE A 7 2.33 -8.00 8.25
N ASP A 8 1.97 -8.16 9.52
CA ASP A 8 0.77 -7.56 10.10
C ASP A 8 0.80 -6.03 9.96
N LEU A 9 1.93 -5.41 10.30
CA LEU A 9 2.11 -3.96 10.16
C LEU A 9 2.02 -3.51 8.70
N TYR A 10 2.62 -4.26 7.78
CA TYR A 10 2.57 -3.94 6.36
C TYR A 10 1.16 -4.07 5.78
N PHE A 11 0.47 -5.15 6.10
CA PHE A 11 -0.89 -5.43 5.64
C PHE A 11 -1.87 -4.39 6.20
N ALA A 12 -1.75 -4.06 7.49
CA ALA A 12 -2.55 -3.01 8.11
C ALA A 12 -2.33 -1.63 7.48
N ASP A 13 -1.07 -1.29 7.14
CA ASP A 13 -0.72 -0.02 6.49
C ASP A 13 -1.42 0.11 5.13
N VAL A 14 -1.31 -0.91 4.27
CA VAL A 14 -1.98 -0.92 2.96
C VAL A 14 -3.51 -0.92 3.12
N ALA A 15 -4.06 -1.77 4.00
CA ALA A 15 -5.51 -1.88 4.20
C ALA A 15 -6.13 -0.57 4.72
N GLY A 16 -5.42 0.16 5.59
CA GLY A 16 -5.88 1.46 6.11
C GLY A 16 -6.16 2.48 5.00
N TYR A 17 -5.43 2.38 3.89
CA TYR A 17 -5.66 3.20 2.71
C TYR A 17 -6.80 2.66 1.83
N THR A 18 -6.90 1.34 1.64
CA THR A 18 -7.98 0.71 0.85
C THR A 18 -9.38 1.01 1.39
N VAL A 19 -9.56 0.96 2.72
CA VAL A 19 -10.86 1.24 3.36
C VAL A 19 -11.31 2.69 3.12
N ASN A 20 -10.37 3.60 2.83
CA ASN A 20 -10.62 5.03 2.75
C ASN A 20 -10.46 5.62 1.34
N VAL A 21 -10.60 4.81 0.29
CA VAL A 21 -10.52 5.23 -1.12
C VAL A 21 -11.44 6.41 -1.45
N LYS A 22 -12.64 6.47 -0.88
CA LYS A 22 -13.56 7.62 -1.06
C LYS A 22 -13.01 8.91 -0.45
N ALA A 23 -12.31 8.85 0.69
CA ALA A 23 -11.68 10.04 1.26
C ALA A 23 -10.36 10.40 0.56
N MET A 24 -9.67 9.46 -0.09
CA MET A 24 -8.50 9.79 -0.91
C MET A 24 -8.83 10.84 -1.97
N ARG A 25 -10.00 10.73 -2.60
CA ARG A 25 -10.52 11.74 -3.54
C ARG A 25 -10.82 13.11 -2.93
N ARG A 26 -10.64 13.28 -1.63
CA ARG A 26 -10.85 14.56 -0.92
C ARG A 26 -9.57 15.04 -0.25
N LYS A 27 -8.50 14.25 -0.31
CA LYS A 27 -7.23 14.58 0.32
C LYS A 27 -6.52 15.67 -0.50
N PRO A 28 -5.85 16.62 0.17
CA PRO A 28 -5.03 17.60 -0.52
C PRO A 28 -3.89 16.91 -1.27
N ARG A 29 -3.42 17.55 -2.34
CA ARG A 29 -2.35 17.03 -3.21
C ARG A 29 -1.10 16.61 -2.41
N SER A 30 -0.72 17.38 -1.40
CA SER A 30 0.45 17.09 -0.54
C SER A 30 0.28 15.78 0.22
N GLU A 31 -0.89 15.50 0.77
CA GLU A 31 -1.19 14.21 1.43
C GLU A 31 -1.19 13.06 0.43
N LEU A 32 -1.74 13.26 -0.77
CA LEU A 32 -1.70 12.24 -1.82
C LEU A 32 -0.26 11.86 -2.20
N LEU A 33 0.63 12.85 -2.32
CA LEU A 33 2.05 12.60 -2.55
C LEU A 33 2.70 11.80 -1.40
N GLN A 34 2.41 12.17 -0.14
CA GLN A 34 2.94 11.46 1.02
C GLN A 34 2.45 10.00 1.07
N ILE A 35 1.17 9.75 0.75
CA ILE A 35 0.61 8.40 0.72
C ILE A 35 1.25 7.59 -0.41
N ARG A 36 1.39 8.16 -1.61
CA ARG A 36 2.09 7.52 -2.73
C ARG A 36 3.50 7.12 -2.35
N ASP A 37 4.25 8.04 -1.75
CA ASP A 37 5.64 7.80 -1.37
C ASP A 37 5.73 6.69 -0.31
N ARG A 38 4.78 6.65 0.64
CA ARG A 38 4.69 5.55 1.61
C ARG A 38 4.38 4.21 0.94
N LEU A 39 3.43 4.17 0.01
CA LEU A 39 3.04 2.94 -0.71
C LEU A 39 4.05 2.51 -1.78
N SER A 40 5.03 3.36 -2.13
CA SER A 40 5.96 3.11 -3.24
C SER A 40 6.80 1.84 -3.07
N GLN A 41 7.06 1.43 -1.84
CA GLN A 41 7.87 0.26 -1.51
C GLN A 41 7.00 -0.98 -1.30
N SER A 42 7.40 -2.09 -1.92
CA SER A 42 6.95 -3.44 -1.56
C SER A 42 7.45 -3.83 -0.16
N PHE A 43 6.88 -4.91 0.39
CA PHE A 43 7.25 -5.41 1.71
C PHE A 43 8.76 -5.60 1.89
N PHE A 44 9.41 -6.26 0.94
CA PHE A 44 10.83 -6.61 1.04
C PHE A 44 11.76 -5.43 0.73
N GLU A 45 11.28 -4.39 0.03
CA GLU A 45 12.02 -3.14 -0.11
C GLU A 45 12.01 -2.35 1.19
N ARG A 46 10.88 -2.37 1.90
CA ARG A 46 10.68 -1.69 3.19
C ARG A 46 11.39 -2.43 4.33
N TYR A 47 11.29 -3.75 4.37
CA TYR A 47 11.87 -4.60 5.41
C TYR A 47 12.94 -5.53 4.83
N LYS A 48 14.02 -4.93 4.33
CA LYS A 48 15.13 -5.64 3.64
C LYS A 48 15.72 -6.80 4.45
N GLN A 49 15.69 -6.73 5.77
CA GLN A 49 16.19 -7.81 6.64
C GLN A 49 15.44 -9.14 6.46
N PHE A 50 14.24 -9.13 5.87
CA PHE A 50 13.45 -10.33 5.61
C PHE A 50 13.56 -10.85 4.18
N ASP A 51 14.37 -10.24 3.31
CA ASP A 51 14.47 -10.64 1.89
C ASP A 51 14.91 -12.10 1.72
N GLN A 52 15.68 -12.63 2.67
CA GLN A 52 16.04 -14.05 2.74
C GLN A 52 14.83 -15.01 2.77
N HIS A 53 13.67 -14.55 3.25
CA HIS A 53 12.44 -15.34 3.32
C HIS A 53 11.62 -15.27 2.03
N ARG A 54 11.96 -14.39 1.08
CA ARG A 54 11.18 -14.19 -0.16
C ARG A 54 11.00 -15.49 -0.94
N ALA A 55 12.06 -16.29 -1.07
CA ALA A 55 12.02 -17.57 -1.79
C ALA A 55 11.15 -18.64 -1.10
N SER A 56 10.83 -18.45 0.18
CA SER A 56 9.96 -19.34 0.93
C SER A 56 8.48 -18.93 0.85
N ILE A 57 8.18 -17.72 0.39
CA ILE A 57 6.81 -17.23 0.24
C ILE A 57 6.34 -17.53 -1.18
N THR A 58 5.85 -18.75 -1.38
CA THR A 58 5.42 -19.26 -2.68
C THR A 58 4.09 -20.00 -2.58
N PRO A 59 3.38 -20.23 -3.71
CA PRO A 59 2.16 -21.04 -3.72
C PRO A 59 2.34 -22.45 -3.15
N ASP A 60 3.53 -23.03 -3.32
CA ASP A 60 3.80 -24.43 -2.97
C ASP A 60 4.25 -24.59 -1.51
N LEU A 61 5.05 -23.66 -1.00
CA LEU A 61 5.63 -23.76 0.36
C LEU A 61 4.73 -23.11 1.42
N THR A 62 4.14 -21.96 1.10
CA THR A 62 3.31 -21.19 2.04
C THR A 62 2.06 -20.65 1.32
N PRO A 63 1.14 -21.52 0.87
CA PRO A 63 0.02 -21.13 0.01
C PRO A 63 -0.85 -20.00 0.57
N GLU A 64 -1.19 -20.07 1.86
CA GLU A 64 -2.06 -19.08 2.50
C GLU A 64 -1.38 -17.71 2.62
N LEU A 65 -0.15 -17.70 3.16
CA LEU A 65 0.65 -16.49 3.27
C LEU A 65 0.90 -15.87 1.89
N TYR A 66 1.22 -16.68 0.88
CA TYR A 66 1.41 -16.22 -0.48
C TYR A 66 0.17 -15.56 -1.05
N ARG A 67 -1.01 -16.18 -0.90
CA ARG A 67 -2.29 -15.59 -1.36
C ARG A 67 -2.56 -14.25 -0.70
N HIS A 68 -2.37 -14.15 0.62
CA HIS A 68 -2.59 -12.89 1.34
C HIS A 68 -1.58 -11.83 0.93
N PHE A 69 -0.31 -12.21 0.81
CA PHE A 69 0.77 -11.33 0.39
C PHE A 69 0.53 -10.74 -1.01
N VAL A 70 0.21 -11.59 -1.98
CA VAL A 70 -0.09 -11.16 -3.36
C VAL A 70 -1.30 -10.22 -3.38
N ALA A 71 -2.39 -10.56 -2.68
CA ALA A 71 -3.56 -9.69 -2.62
C ALA A 71 -3.26 -8.31 -2.02
N VAL A 72 -2.39 -8.24 -1.00
CA VAL A 72 -1.96 -6.96 -0.43
C VAL A 72 -1.08 -6.17 -1.40
N GLU A 73 -0.14 -6.83 -2.08
CA GLU A 73 0.71 -6.18 -3.09
C GLU A 73 -0.11 -5.63 -4.27
N GLU A 74 -1.10 -6.38 -4.76
CA GLU A 74 -2.02 -5.93 -5.81
C GLU A 74 -2.80 -4.70 -5.35
N ASN A 75 -3.39 -4.75 -4.14
CA ASN A 75 -4.09 -3.61 -3.55
C ASN A 75 -3.18 -2.37 -3.43
N ARG A 76 -1.91 -2.54 -3.03
CA ARG A 76 -0.94 -1.45 -2.94
C ARG A 76 -0.71 -0.79 -4.30
N LEU A 77 -0.52 -1.59 -5.34
CA LEU A 77 -0.30 -1.09 -6.71
C LEU A 77 -1.53 -0.36 -7.24
N ASP A 78 -2.73 -0.88 -6.99
CA ASP A 78 -3.97 -0.24 -7.42
C ASP A 78 -4.23 1.09 -6.69
N LEU A 79 -3.88 1.16 -5.40
CA LEU A 79 -3.90 2.42 -4.65
C LEU A 79 -2.92 3.45 -5.22
N ILE A 80 -1.70 3.04 -5.59
CA ILE A 80 -0.74 3.92 -6.26
C ILE A 80 -1.33 4.47 -7.57
N ARG A 81 -1.85 3.60 -8.44
CA ARG A 81 -2.46 4.00 -9.72
C ARG A 81 -3.62 4.98 -9.53
N LEU A 82 -4.47 4.73 -8.53
CA LEU A 82 -5.56 5.63 -8.17
C LEU A 82 -5.02 7.01 -7.77
N ILE A 83 -4.01 7.06 -6.91
CA ILE A 83 -3.41 8.32 -6.46
C ILE A 83 -2.77 9.06 -7.64
N GLU A 84 -2.06 8.37 -8.52
CA GLU A 84 -1.46 8.96 -9.71
C GLU A 84 -2.53 9.57 -10.64
N THR A 85 -3.64 8.87 -10.84
CA THR A 85 -4.79 9.37 -11.61
C THR A 85 -5.36 10.65 -10.98
N LEU A 86 -5.48 10.69 -9.65
CA LEU A 86 -5.92 11.89 -8.94
C LEU A 86 -4.92 13.03 -9.11
N LEU A 87 -3.62 12.76 -8.96
CA LEU A 87 -2.58 13.78 -9.11
C LEU A 87 -2.49 14.35 -10.54
N GLN A 88 -2.79 13.56 -11.57
CA GLN A 88 -2.77 13.98 -12.97
C GLN A 88 -4.02 14.75 -13.39
N SER A 89 -5.18 14.46 -12.80
CA SER A 89 -6.46 15.10 -13.15
C SER A 89 -6.62 16.53 -12.61
N GLY A 90 -5.53 17.18 -12.18
CA GLY A 90 -5.59 18.52 -11.59
C GLY A 90 -6.31 18.55 -10.24
N HIS A 91 -6.29 17.45 -9.49
CA HIS A 91 -7.03 17.33 -8.23
C HIS A 91 -6.62 18.41 -7.21
N GLU A 92 -7.50 19.41 -7.04
CA GLU A 92 -7.31 20.53 -6.11
C GLU A 92 -7.69 20.21 -4.66
N GLY A 93 -8.18 18.99 -4.36
CA GLY A 93 -8.37 18.47 -3.00
C GLY A 93 -8.90 19.47 -1.97
N GLY A 94 -10.22 19.69 -1.93
CA GLY A 94 -10.87 20.42 -0.83
C GLY A 94 -11.11 21.91 -1.06
N GLY A 95 -11.87 22.26 -2.11
CA GLY A 95 -12.59 23.54 -2.17
C GLY A 95 -13.99 23.42 -1.58
N ARG A 96 -14.14 23.50 -0.26
CA ARG A 96 -15.39 23.95 0.36
C ARG A 96 -15.08 25.27 1.05
N LYS A 97 -15.44 26.37 0.39
CA LYS A 97 -15.68 27.65 1.07
C LYS A 97 -16.94 27.44 1.89
N ASP A 98 -16.80 27.50 3.21
CA ASP A 98 -17.91 27.85 4.10
C ASP A 98 -18.36 29.29 3.81
#